data_AF-A0A1H6PCQ1-F1
#
_entry.id   AF-A0A1H6PCQ1-F1
#
_cell.length_a   1.000
_cell.length_b   1.000
_cell.length_c   1.000
_cell.angle_alpha   90.00
_cell.angle_beta   90.00
_cell.angle_gamma   90.00
#
_symmetry.space_group_name_H-M   'P 1'
#
loop_
_entity.id
_entity.type
_entity.pdbx_description
1 polymer ?
#
loop_
_entity_poly.entity_id
_entity_poly.type
_entity_poly.pdbx_seq_one_letter_code
_entity_poly.pdbx_strand_id
1 'polypeptide(L)'
;MKFSLPKVATAPFCPSEVNGSIAVDSSAPFFKRALRFAGPGLLVSIGYMDPGNWATAIEAGSRYGYSLLFVVLLASLAGMAVQCLCSRLGIATGRDLAQLCRDRYSRRSTMAQWLLAEISIIATDLAEVLGCALAFHLLLGCSLTFGIVLTAFDTLLILALQNRGFRRLEAIMLVLVATIGVCFFIELVLIKPYWPAVFDGFKPSVSALSETAPLYLAIGILGATVMPHNLYLHTSIVQTRLVGNDLASRRDAVRLARFDTIGSLALALLVNAAILILAAAAFHQSGHTDVVEIQDAYHLLDPLVGGAFASILFGVALLASGQSSTFTGTIAGQVIMEGYLNLKIPCWQRRLITRGLALIPAFIGVWLMGEGAVGKLLVLSQVVLSLQLPFALYPLIRLTSDERLMGEFVNRWYTKGLAWLLFVAISTANIWLIAQIFSE
;
A
#
# COMPACT_ATOMS: atom_id res chain seq x y z
N MET A 1 7.22 36.63 -9.30
CA MET A 1 6.18 35.63 -9.63
C MET A 1 5.16 35.59 -8.50
N LYS A 2 3.89 35.94 -8.75
CA LYS A 2 2.82 35.72 -7.75
C LYS A 2 2.50 34.23 -7.73
N PHE A 3 2.87 33.53 -6.66
CA PHE A 3 2.41 32.15 -6.42
C PHE A 3 0.89 32.19 -6.20
N SER A 4 0.13 31.89 -7.24
CA SER A 4 -1.32 31.68 -7.14
C SER A 4 -1.55 30.19 -6.96
N LEU A 5 -2.25 29.80 -5.89
CA LEU A 5 -2.65 28.41 -5.68
C LEU A 5 -3.58 27.96 -6.82
N PRO A 6 -3.39 26.75 -7.36
CA PRO A 6 -4.24 26.26 -8.42
C PRO A 6 -5.68 26.08 -7.91
N LYS A 7 -6.63 26.53 -8.74
CA LYS A 7 -8.06 26.47 -8.46
C LYS A 7 -8.73 25.20 -9.00
N VAL A 8 -7.98 24.38 -9.75
CA VAL A 8 -8.46 23.15 -10.40
C VAL A 8 -7.52 22.00 -10.04
N ALA A 9 -8.03 20.77 -9.99
CA ALA A 9 -7.21 19.56 -9.85
C ALA A 9 -6.30 19.42 -11.07
N THR A 10 -4.98 19.28 -10.87
CA THR A 10 -4.03 19.21 -11.99
C THR A 10 -3.20 17.93 -12.02
N ALA A 11 -2.68 17.57 -13.19
CA ALA A 11 -1.68 16.52 -13.37
C ALA A 11 -0.46 16.73 -12.42
N PRO A 12 0.19 15.66 -11.94
CA PRO A 12 -0.05 14.23 -12.19
C PRO A 12 -1.10 13.60 -11.26
N PHE A 13 -1.67 14.39 -10.34
CA PHE A 13 -2.52 13.91 -9.25
C PHE A 13 -4.00 13.80 -9.61
N CYS A 14 -4.39 14.32 -10.78
CA CYS A 14 -5.72 14.21 -11.36
C CYS A 14 -5.72 13.17 -12.49
N PRO A 15 -6.25 11.95 -12.26
CA PRO A 15 -6.22 10.88 -13.26
C PRO A 15 -6.93 11.25 -14.57
N SER A 16 -7.98 12.06 -14.48
CA SER A 16 -8.71 12.54 -15.66
C SER A 16 -7.88 13.45 -16.58
N GLU A 17 -6.78 14.02 -16.09
CA GLU A 17 -5.86 14.85 -16.89
C GLU A 17 -4.65 14.08 -17.45
N VAL A 18 -4.37 12.87 -16.93
CA VAL A 18 -3.21 12.06 -17.36
C VAL A 18 -3.61 10.81 -18.15
N ASN A 19 -4.91 10.61 -18.40
CA ASN A 19 -5.43 9.49 -19.19
C ASN A 19 -4.84 9.52 -20.61
N GLY A 20 -4.27 8.40 -21.06
CA GLY A 20 -3.64 8.28 -22.37
C GLY A 20 -2.38 9.14 -22.58
N SER A 21 -1.77 9.67 -21.52
CA SER A 21 -0.61 10.57 -21.63
C SER A 21 0.68 9.89 -22.13
N ILE A 22 0.79 8.56 -22.01
CA ILE A 22 1.99 7.81 -22.43
C ILE A 22 1.62 6.82 -23.54
N ALA A 23 2.05 7.12 -24.77
CA ALA A 23 1.86 6.25 -25.92
C ALA A 23 2.83 5.06 -25.91
N VAL A 24 2.29 3.84 -25.96
CA VAL A 24 3.05 2.60 -26.11
C VAL A 24 2.94 2.15 -27.56
N ASP A 25 4.01 2.36 -28.32
CA ASP A 25 4.09 1.97 -29.73
C ASP A 25 3.98 0.45 -29.89
N SER A 26 2.96 0.00 -30.63
CA SER A 26 2.66 -1.41 -30.87
C SER A 26 3.71 -2.11 -31.73
N SER A 27 4.47 -1.36 -32.53
CA SER A 27 5.52 -1.87 -33.43
C SER A 27 6.87 -2.12 -32.75
N ALA A 28 7.06 -1.60 -31.53
CA ALA A 28 8.32 -1.72 -30.81
C ALA A 28 8.55 -3.14 -30.24
N PRO A 29 9.82 -3.54 -29.98
CA PRO A 29 10.14 -4.80 -29.30
C PRO A 29 9.46 -4.90 -27.93
N PHE A 30 9.10 -6.13 -27.53
CA PHE A 30 8.40 -6.39 -26.27
C PHE A 30 9.07 -5.74 -25.05
N PHE A 31 10.41 -5.82 -24.94
CA PHE A 31 11.15 -5.21 -23.83
C PHE A 31 11.01 -3.69 -23.76
N LYS A 32 11.07 -3.00 -24.92
CA LYS A 32 10.91 -1.53 -24.99
C LYS A 32 9.48 -1.10 -24.64
N ARG A 33 8.50 -1.93 -25.00
CA ARG A 33 7.09 -1.74 -24.63
C ARG A 33 6.84 -1.99 -23.16
N ALA A 34 7.39 -3.08 -22.61
CA ALA A 34 7.35 -3.38 -21.19
C ALA A 34 7.97 -2.27 -20.35
N LEU A 35 9.13 -1.75 -20.75
CA LEU A 35 9.78 -0.63 -20.03
C LEU A 35 9.01 0.68 -20.11
N ARG A 36 8.30 0.96 -21.23
CA ARG A 36 7.42 2.14 -21.34
C ARG A 36 6.10 1.96 -20.61
N PHE A 37 5.61 0.73 -20.53
CA PHE A 37 4.40 0.40 -19.80
C PHE A 37 4.66 0.40 -18.29
N ALA A 38 5.85 -0.02 -17.86
CA ALA A 38 6.26 -0.05 -16.46
C ALA A 38 6.06 1.30 -15.77
N GLY A 39 5.50 1.27 -14.56
CA GLY A 39 5.13 2.46 -13.79
C GLY A 39 3.87 2.25 -12.94
N PRO A 40 2.72 1.91 -13.55
CA PRO A 40 1.48 1.64 -12.82
C PRO A 40 1.64 0.64 -11.68
N GLY A 41 2.28 -0.50 -11.94
CA GLY A 41 2.56 -1.53 -10.95
C GLY A 41 3.49 -1.03 -9.84
N LEU A 42 4.49 -0.21 -10.18
CA LEU A 42 5.42 0.39 -9.23
C LEU A 42 4.73 1.36 -8.27
N LEU A 43 3.83 2.20 -8.79
CA LEU A 43 3.04 3.11 -7.94
C LEU A 43 2.13 2.34 -7.00
N VAL A 44 1.58 1.21 -7.44
CA VAL A 44 0.75 0.35 -6.59
C VAL A 44 1.60 -0.40 -5.56
N SER A 45 2.77 -0.91 -5.93
CA SER A 45 3.63 -1.66 -5.01
C SER A 45 4.14 -0.84 -3.83
N ILE A 46 4.17 0.48 -3.96
CA ILE A 46 4.58 1.37 -2.87
C ILE A 46 3.65 1.31 -1.69
N GLY A 47 2.33 1.22 -1.91
CA GLY A 47 1.40 1.07 -0.78
C GLY A 47 1.62 -0.26 -0.04
N TYR A 48 2.26 -1.25 -0.68
CA TYR A 48 2.62 -2.52 -0.04
C TYR A 48 3.94 -2.43 0.76
N MET A 49 4.57 -1.26 0.82
CA MET A 49 5.83 -1.00 1.53
C MET A 49 5.68 0.12 2.57
N ASP A 50 4.45 0.50 2.92
CA ASP A 50 4.13 1.59 3.84
C ASP A 50 4.50 1.26 5.31
N PRO A 51 4.57 2.25 6.21
CA PRO A 51 4.91 2.01 7.62
C PRO A 51 3.93 1.07 8.35
N GLY A 52 2.68 0.98 7.87
CA GLY A 52 1.69 0.04 8.38
C GLY A 52 2.10 -1.43 8.17
N ASN A 53 2.57 -1.76 6.97
CA ASN A 53 3.15 -3.07 6.67
C ASN A 53 4.36 -3.37 7.54
N TRP A 54 5.21 -2.37 7.82
CA TRP A 54 6.39 -2.56 8.65
C TRP A 54 6.04 -2.93 10.09
N ALA A 55 5.05 -2.23 10.69
CA ALA A 55 4.62 -2.52 12.06
C ALA A 55 4.20 -4.00 12.22
N THR A 56 3.35 -4.49 11.31
CA THR A 56 2.88 -5.89 11.36
C THR A 56 3.98 -6.90 11.05
N ALA A 57 4.90 -6.59 10.13
CA ALA A 57 6.02 -7.47 9.79
C ALA A 57 7.09 -7.55 10.90
N ILE A 58 7.41 -6.41 11.54
CA ILE A 58 8.35 -6.36 12.66
C ILE A 58 7.78 -7.10 13.86
N GLU A 59 6.51 -6.86 14.19
CA GLU A 59 5.81 -7.57 15.28
C GLU A 59 5.75 -9.08 15.02
N ALA A 60 5.54 -9.49 13.77
CA ALA A 60 5.49 -10.89 13.39
C ALA A 60 6.86 -11.56 13.51
N GLY A 61 7.91 -10.89 13.03
CA GLY A 61 9.27 -11.39 13.10
C GLY A 61 9.78 -11.47 14.55
N SER A 62 9.53 -10.44 15.37
CA SER A 62 10.02 -10.41 16.75
C SER A 62 9.36 -11.46 17.64
N ARG A 63 8.03 -11.60 17.58
CA ARG A 63 7.29 -12.53 18.44
C ARG A 63 7.37 -13.98 17.96
N TYR A 64 7.25 -14.21 16.65
CA TYR A 64 7.04 -15.55 16.08
C TYR A 64 8.17 -16.01 15.16
N GLY A 65 9.28 -15.26 15.09
CA GLY A 65 10.43 -15.59 14.28
C GLY A 65 10.04 -15.70 12.80
N TYR A 66 10.53 -16.74 12.13
CA TYR A 66 10.27 -16.96 10.70
C TYR A 66 8.91 -17.62 10.40
N SER A 67 8.13 -17.99 11.40
CA SER A 67 6.94 -18.83 11.22
C SER A 67 5.81 -18.17 10.42
N LEU A 68 5.73 -16.83 10.39
CA LEU A 68 4.71 -16.07 9.66
C LEU A 68 5.15 -15.63 8.25
N LEU A 69 6.35 -16.03 7.77
CA LEU A 69 6.80 -15.70 6.41
C LEU A 69 5.87 -16.23 5.31
N PHE A 70 5.32 -17.44 5.49
CA PHE A 70 4.34 -17.97 4.54
C PHE A 70 3.07 -17.11 4.47
N VAL A 71 2.67 -16.43 5.55
CA VAL A 71 1.51 -15.53 5.55
C VAL A 71 1.79 -14.30 4.70
N VAL A 72 2.98 -13.69 4.85
CA VAL A 72 3.43 -12.57 4.01
C VAL A 72 3.45 -12.97 2.53
N LEU A 73 3.92 -14.18 2.22
CA LEU A 73 3.91 -14.73 0.86
C LEU A 73 2.47 -14.88 0.34
N LEU A 74 1.58 -15.53 1.09
CA LEU A 74 0.20 -15.76 0.67
C LEU A 74 -0.57 -14.44 0.51
N ALA A 75 -0.40 -13.49 1.43
CA ALA A 75 -0.99 -12.16 1.35
C ALA A 75 -0.50 -11.40 0.12
N SER A 76 0.80 -11.48 -0.20
CA SER A 76 1.36 -10.86 -1.39
C SER A 76 0.85 -11.49 -2.69
N LEU A 77 0.74 -12.83 -2.73
CA LEU A 77 0.15 -13.54 -3.87
C LEU A 77 -1.32 -13.20 -4.06
N ALA A 78 -2.09 -13.08 -2.97
CA ALA A 78 -3.47 -12.59 -3.00
C ALA A 78 -3.53 -11.15 -3.55
N GLY A 79 -2.64 -10.28 -3.06
CA GLY A 79 -2.46 -8.92 -3.57
C GLY A 79 -2.20 -8.90 -5.08
N MET A 80 -1.24 -9.68 -5.57
CA MET A 80 -0.94 -9.80 -7.00
C MET A 80 -2.16 -10.24 -7.82
N ALA A 81 -2.90 -11.25 -7.33
CA ALA A 81 -4.09 -11.74 -7.99
C ALA A 81 -5.17 -10.66 -8.10
N VAL A 82 -5.46 -9.97 -6.99
CA VAL A 82 -6.45 -8.89 -6.92
C VAL A 82 -6.03 -7.69 -7.77
N GLN A 83 -4.75 -7.29 -7.73
CA GLN A 83 -4.24 -6.17 -8.52
C GLN A 83 -4.24 -6.48 -10.03
N CYS A 84 -4.06 -7.74 -10.42
CA CYS A 84 -4.28 -8.19 -11.80
C CYS A 84 -5.75 -8.12 -12.24
N LEU A 85 -6.72 -8.22 -11.30
CA LEU A 85 -8.12 -7.96 -11.60
C LEU A 85 -8.33 -6.45 -11.85
N CYS A 86 -7.75 -5.60 -10.99
CA CYS A 86 -7.83 -4.15 -11.09
C CYS A 86 -7.28 -3.61 -12.42
N SER A 87 -6.05 -3.95 -12.76
CA SER A 87 -5.43 -3.50 -14.01
C SER A 87 -6.24 -3.92 -15.24
N ARG A 88 -6.75 -5.15 -15.24
CA ARG A 88 -7.58 -5.66 -16.33
C ARG A 88 -8.95 -4.96 -16.40
N LEU A 89 -9.58 -4.63 -15.27
CA LEU A 89 -10.82 -3.85 -15.26
C LEU A 89 -10.60 -2.47 -15.89
N GLY A 90 -9.54 -1.78 -15.48
CA GLY A 90 -9.21 -0.44 -16.00
C GLY A 90 -8.92 -0.44 -17.50
N ILE A 91 -8.14 -1.42 -17.99
CA ILE A 91 -7.81 -1.55 -19.42
C ILE A 91 -9.02 -1.97 -20.25
N ALA A 92 -9.82 -2.93 -19.77
CA ALA A 92 -10.93 -3.48 -20.54
C ALA A 92 -12.08 -2.47 -20.70
N THR A 93 -12.39 -1.73 -19.63
CA THR A 93 -13.55 -0.83 -19.56
C THR A 93 -13.19 0.62 -19.86
N GLY A 94 -11.92 1.02 -19.70
CA GLY A 94 -11.48 2.41 -19.77
C GLY A 94 -12.02 3.28 -18.63
N ARG A 95 -12.47 2.66 -17.53
CA ARG A 95 -13.10 3.31 -16.38
C ARG A 95 -12.56 2.75 -15.08
N ASP A 96 -12.49 3.58 -14.04
CA ASP A 96 -12.03 3.14 -12.73
C ASP A 96 -13.15 2.44 -11.93
N LEU A 97 -12.77 1.74 -10.87
CA LEU A 97 -13.70 1.00 -10.01
C LEU A 97 -14.76 1.91 -9.39
N ALA A 98 -14.39 3.10 -8.93
CA ALA A 98 -15.31 4.02 -8.26
C ALA A 98 -16.39 4.54 -9.22
N GLN A 99 -16.01 4.89 -10.46
CA GLN A 99 -16.93 5.25 -11.53
C GLN A 99 -17.91 4.13 -11.86
N LEU A 100 -17.43 2.90 -11.99
CA LEU A 100 -18.26 1.73 -12.28
C LEU A 100 -19.22 1.40 -11.13
N CYS A 101 -18.77 1.57 -9.89
CA CYS A 101 -19.61 1.42 -8.70
C CYS A 101 -20.73 2.47 -8.70
N ARG A 102 -20.40 3.75 -8.94
CA ARG A 102 -21.40 4.84 -9.01
C ARG A 102 -22.49 4.59 -10.05
N ASP A 103 -22.13 4.05 -11.20
CA ASP A 103 -23.08 3.85 -12.31
C ASP A 103 -23.97 2.62 -12.13
N ARG A 104 -23.55 1.62 -11.35
CA ARG A 104 -24.25 0.32 -11.25
C ARG A 104 -24.92 0.07 -9.91
N TYR A 105 -24.57 0.81 -8.87
CA TYR A 105 -25.17 0.68 -7.55
C TYR A 105 -26.11 1.85 -7.24
N SER A 106 -27.00 1.65 -6.27
CA SER A 106 -27.91 2.72 -5.82
C SER A 106 -27.13 3.86 -5.16
N ARG A 107 -27.72 5.06 -5.14
CA ARG A 107 -27.10 6.24 -4.51
C ARG A 107 -26.69 6.00 -3.05
N ARG A 108 -27.50 5.25 -2.29
CA ARG A 108 -27.19 4.92 -0.88
C ARG A 108 -25.95 4.04 -0.75
N SER A 109 -25.87 2.97 -1.55
CA SER A 109 -24.71 2.08 -1.54
C SER A 109 -23.44 2.78 -2.03
N THR A 110 -23.58 3.63 -3.04
CA THR A 110 -22.49 4.47 -3.57
C THR A 110 -21.95 5.43 -2.50
N MET A 111 -22.82 6.09 -1.72
CA MET A 111 -22.37 6.98 -0.64
C MET A 111 -21.73 6.22 0.52
N ALA A 112 -22.27 5.04 0.88
CA ALA A 112 -21.66 4.20 1.90
C ALA A 112 -20.26 3.72 1.49
N GLN A 113 -20.11 3.26 0.25
CA GLN A 113 -18.80 2.85 -0.30
C GLN A 113 -17.82 4.03 -0.38
N TRP A 114 -18.29 5.22 -0.77
CA TRP A 114 -17.45 6.41 -0.77
C TRP A 114 -16.96 6.78 0.63
N LEU A 115 -17.86 6.80 1.62
CA LEU A 115 -17.49 7.13 3.00
C LEU A 115 -16.46 6.14 3.55
N LEU A 116 -16.69 4.84 3.32
CA LEU A 116 -15.73 3.80 3.68
C LEU A 116 -14.39 4.03 2.95
N ALA A 117 -14.42 4.27 1.64
CA ALA A 117 -13.21 4.57 0.85
C ALA A 117 -12.40 5.75 1.41
N GLU A 118 -13.07 6.84 1.80
CA GLU A 118 -12.39 7.98 2.39
C GLU A 118 -11.82 7.65 3.79
N ILE A 119 -12.51 6.82 4.58
CA ILE A 119 -11.99 6.31 5.87
C ILE A 119 -10.70 5.50 5.66
N SER A 120 -10.59 4.61 4.66
CA SER A 120 -9.28 3.94 4.41
C SER A 120 -8.17 4.92 4.10
N ILE A 121 -8.46 5.99 3.35
CA ILE A 121 -7.43 6.95 2.99
C ILE A 121 -6.95 7.68 4.24
N ILE A 122 -7.87 8.10 5.11
CA ILE A 122 -7.53 8.75 6.38
C ILE A 122 -6.74 7.79 7.28
N ALA A 123 -7.14 6.52 7.38
CA ALA A 123 -6.42 5.52 8.15
C ALA A 123 -5.02 5.24 7.58
N THR A 124 -4.87 5.22 6.25
CA THR A 124 -3.55 5.08 5.61
C THR A 124 -2.69 6.32 5.89
N ASP A 125 -3.25 7.52 5.71
CA ASP A 125 -2.55 8.78 5.93
C ASP A 125 -2.15 8.95 7.42
N LEU A 126 -2.93 8.39 8.35
CA LEU A 126 -2.56 8.29 9.76
C LEU A 126 -1.29 7.45 9.94
N ALA A 127 -1.20 6.28 9.30
CA ALA A 127 -0.02 5.44 9.36
C ALA A 127 1.21 6.12 8.75
N GLU A 128 1.04 6.87 7.67
CA GLU A 128 2.10 7.65 7.03
C GLU A 128 2.63 8.76 7.92
N VAL A 129 1.73 9.52 8.55
CA VAL A 129 2.07 10.60 9.49
C VAL A 129 2.89 10.04 10.64
N LEU A 130 2.41 8.95 11.25
CA LEU A 130 3.07 8.32 12.38
C LEU A 130 4.45 7.75 11.99
N GLY A 131 4.54 7.07 10.85
CA GLY A 131 5.81 6.55 10.34
C GLY A 131 6.83 7.65 10.01
N CYS A 132 6.41 8.73 9.35
CA CYS A 132 7.30 9.86 9.06
C CYS A 132 7.71 10.61 10.33
N ALA A 133 6.76 10.86 11.24
CA ALA A 133 7.04 11.52 12.52
C ALA A 133 8.05 10.71 13.34
N LEU A 134 7.89 9.38 13.33
CA LEU A 134 8.83 8.47 13.95
C LEU A 134 10.20 8.52 13.27
N ALA A 135 10.26 8.49 11.94
CA ALA A 135 11.54 8.63 11.23
C ALA A 135 12.25 9.95 11.57
N PHE A 136 11.52 11.07 11.69
CA PHE A 136 12.10 12.34 12.13
C PHE A 136 12.60 12.28 13.57
N HIS A 137 11.83 11.67 14.47
CA HIS A 137 12.24 11.49 15.86
C HIS A 137 13.55 10.69 15.96
N LEU A 138 13.65 9.58 15.22
CA LEU A 138 14.83 8.70 15.23
C LEU A 138 16.06 9.34 14.57
N LEU A 139 15.88 10.04 13.44
CA LEU A 139 16.99 10.61 12.66
C LEU A 139 17.47 11.98 13.19
N LEU A 140 16.55 12.82 13.67
CA LEU A 140 16.85 14.20 14.07
C LEU A 140 16.85 14.38 15.59
N GLY A 141 16.40 13.39 16.37
CA GLY A 141 16.26 13.48 17.83
C GLY A 141 15.18 14.47 18.28
N CYS A 142 14.27 14.88 17.40
CA CYS A 142 13.18 15.81 17.75
C CYS A 142 12.00 15.08 18.41
N SER A 143 11.17 15.75 19.21
CA SER A 143 9.99 15.09 19.81
C SER A 143 9.01 14.55 18.75
N LEU A 144 8.31 13.45 19.04
CA LEU A 144 7.29 12.89 18.12
C LEU A 144 6.20 13.92 17.75
N THR A 145 5.76 14.74 18.70
CA THR A 145 4.79 15.82 18.46
C THR A 145 5.31 16.84 17.46
N PHE A 146 6.59 17.21 17.54
CA PHE A 146 7.22 18.07 16.56
C PHE A 146 7.37 17.37 15.20
N GLY A 147 7.73 16.09 15.20
CA GLY A 147 7.77 15.24 14.01
C GLY A 147 6.42 15.23 13.28
N ILE A 148 5.31 15.03 13.99
CA ILE A 148 3.94 15.07 13.45
C ILE A 148 3.68 16.42 12.77
N VAL A 149 3.99 17.54 13.43
CA VAL A 149 3.84 18.87 12.83
C VAL A 149 4.72 19.04 11.60
N LEU A 150 5.94 18.49 11.62
CA LEU A 150 6.86 18.53 10.48
C LEU A 150 6.28 17.81 9.26
N THR A 151 5.56 16.70 9.46
CA THR A 151 4.91 15.99 8.35
C THR A 151 3.84 16.83 7.64
N ALA A 152 3.28 17.86 8.27
CA ALA A 152 2.30 18.74 7.63
C ALA A 152 2.90 19.51 6.43
N PHE A 153 4.21 19.72 6.44
CA PHE A 153 4.94 20.39 5.36
C PHE A 153 5.09 19.53 4.10
N ASP A 154 4.75 18.25 4.12
CA ASP A 154 4.75 17.42 2.90
C ASP A 154 3.72 17.89 1.84
N THR A 155 2.71 18.66 2.27
CA THR A 155 1.79 19.38 1.39
C THR A 155 2.54 20.30 0.42
N LEU A 156 3.68 20.88 0.86
CA LEU A 156 4.55 21.69 0.02
C LEU A 156 5.27 20.85 -1.04
N LEU A 157 5.62 19.59 -0.75
CA LEU A 157 6.19 18.68 -1.74
C LEU A 157 5.17 18.35 -2.84
N ILE A 158 3.91 18.12 -2.47
CA ILE A 158 2.81 17.92 -3.42
C ILE A 158 2.62 19.18 -4.29
N LEU A 159 2.56 20.37 -3.67
CA LEU A 159 2.48 21.64 -4.38
C LEU A 159 3.66 21.86 -5.33
N ALA A 160 4.88 21.49 -4.94
CA ALA A 160 6.08 21.59 -5.77
C ALA A 160 6.08 20.63 -6.98
N LEU A 161 5.33 19.53 -6.90
CA LEU A 161 5.20 18.52 -7.94
C LEU A 161 3.94 18.67 -8.81
N GLN A 162 3.03 19.58 -8.45
CA GLN A 162 1.88 19.93 -9.30
C GLN A 162 2.33 20.46 -10.67
N ASN A 163 1.55 20.14 -11.70
CA ASN A 163 1.81 20.47 -13.10
C ASN A 163 3.07 19.83 -13.70
N ARG A 164 3.68 18.84 -13.03
CA ARG A 164 4.77 18.05 -13.61
C ARG A 164 4.24 16.77 -14.24
N GLY A 165 4.92 16.31 -15.28
CA GLY A 165 4.51 15.12 -16.02
C GLY A 165 4.58 13.83 -15.19
N PHE A 166 3.68 12.89 -15.48
CA PHE A 166 3.52 11.62 -14.76
C PHE A 166 4.82 10.79 -14.68
N ARG A 167 5.66 10.82 -15.73
CA ARG A 167 6.96 10.12 -15.74
C ARG A 167 7.95 10.61 -14.68
N ARG A 168 7.87 11.89 -14.28
CA ARG A 168 8.72 12.41 -13.19
C ARG A 168 8.28 11.85 -11.84
N LEU A 169 6.96 11.74 -11.63
CA LEU A 169 6.41 11.09 -10.45
C LEU A 169 6.85 9.62 -10.39
N GLU A 170 6.70 8.87 -11.49
CA GLU A 170 7.17 7.48 -11.57
C GLU A 170 8.67 7.33 -11.25
N ALA A 171 9.51 8.26 -11.72
CA ALA A 171 10.93 8.25 -11.41
C ALA A 171 11.23 8.54 -9.93
N ILE A 172 10.54 9.50 -9.31
CA ILE A 172 10.67 9.77 -7.86
C ILE A 172 10.27 8.53 -7.06
N MET A 173 9.15 7.91 -7.43
CA MET A 173 8.65 6.69 -6.80
C MET A 173 9.64 5.53 -6.94
N LEU A 174 10.25 5.37 -8.12
CA LEU A 174 11.31 4.38 -8.33
C LEU A 174 12.51 4.60 -7.42
N VAL A 175 12.94 5.86 -7.26
CA VAL A 175 14.06 6.19 -6.37
C VAL A 175 13.70 5.86 -4.92
N LEU A 176 12.51 6.20 -4.45
CA LEU A 176 12.07 5.88 -3.09
C LEU A 176 12.04 4.36 -2.83
N VAL A 177 11.46 3.58 -3.75
CA VAL A 177 11.42 2.11 -3.66
C VAL A 177 12.82 1.52 -3.70
N ALA A 178 13.69 2.01 -4.58
CA ALA A 178 15.07 1.57 -4.66
C ALA A 178 15.82 1.87 -3.35
N THR A 179 15.62 3.05 -2.75
CA THR A 179 16.20 3.39 -1.45
C THR A 179 15.76 2.40 -0.37
N ILE A 180 14.46 2.12 -0.24
CA ILE A 180 13.93 1.16 0.75
C ILE A 180 14.55 -0.22 0.53
N GLY A 181 14.54 -0.70 -0.72
CA GLY A 181 15.10 -2.01 -1.07
C GLY A 181 16.60 -2.12 -0.81
N VAL A 182 17.38 -1.07 -1.11
CA VAL A 182 18.82 -1.04 -0.85
C VAL A 182 19.13 -1.01 0.65
N CYS A 183 18.41 -0.20 1.44
CA CYS A 183 18.59 -0.16 2.89
C CYS A 183 18.38 -1.54 3.51
N PHE A 184 17.25 -2.19 3.24
CA PHE A 184 16.98 -3.52 3.79
C PHE A 184 17.89 -4.62 3.24
N PHE A 185 18.32 -4.50 1.98
CA PHE A 185 19.31 -5.42 1.44
C PHE A 185 20.63 -5.34 2.21
N ILE A 186 21.11 -4.12 2.49
CA ILE A 186 22.32 -3.91 3.28
C ILE A 186 22.12 -4.46 4.71
N GLU A 187 21.00 -4.14 5.36
CA GLU A 187 20.70 -4.64 6.72
C GLU A 187 20.66 -6.18 6.78
N LEU A 188 20.04 -6.85 5.80
CA LEU A 188 20.02 -8.31 5.72
C LEU A 188 21.42 -8.91 5.53
N VAL A 189 22.28 -8.27 4.74
CA VAL A 189 23.66 -8.71 4.54
C VAL A 189 24.46 -8.57 5.83
N LEU A 190 24.19 -7.53 6.62
CA LEU A 190 24.90 -7.28 7.88
C LEU A 190 24.42 -8.21 9.01
N ILE A 191 23.11 -8.46 9.14
CA ILE A 191 22.54 -9.33 10.20
C ILE A 191 22.83 -10.83 9.96
N LYS A 192 23.14 -11.23 8.73
CA LYS A 192 23.50 -12.61 8.32
C LYS A 192 22.51 -13.67 8.84
N PRO A 193 21.24 -13.65 8.40
CA PRO A 193 20.24 -14.61 8.87
C PRO A 193 20.60 -16.04 8.44
N TYR A 194 20.18 -17.02 9.24
CA TYR A 194 20.32 -18.43 8.90
C TYR A 194 19.31 -18.83 7.81
N TRP A 195 19.73 -18.74 6.56
CA TRP A 195 18.89 -18.96 5.37
C TRP A 195 18.08 -20.25 5.35
N PRO A 196 18.57 -21.42 5.81
CA PRO A 196 17.75 -22.61 5.84
C PRO A 196 16.48 -22.46 6.70
N ALA A 197 16.57 -21.79 7.86
CA ALA A 197 15.39 -21.52 8.69
C ALA A 197 14.44 -20.49 8.05
N VAL A 198 14.97 -19.53 7.29
CA VAL A 198 14.15 -18.60 6.49
C VAL A 198 13.34 -19.37 5.45
N PHE A 199 13.96 -20.31 4.73
CA PHE A 199 13.27 -21.15 3.75
C PHE A 199 12.22 -22.07 4.40
N ASP A 200 12.49 -22.55 5.61
CA ASP A 200 11.51 -23.31 6.38
C ASP A 200 10.31 -22.46 6.80
N GLY A 201 10.51 -21.17 7.10
CA GLY A 201 9.43 -20.23 7.40
C GLY A 201 8.44 -19.98 6.26
N PHE A 202 8.84 -20.23 5.01
CA PHE A 202 7.93 -20.16 3.85
C PHE A 202 7.04 -21.40 3.72
N LYS A 203 7.29 -22.48 4.46
CA LYS A 203 6.43 -23.66 4.46
C LYS A 203 5.14 -23.34 5.24
N PRO A 204 3.94 -23.54 4.66
CA PRO A 204 2.69 -23.30 5.37
C PRO A 204 2.61 -24.17 6.63
N SER A 205 2.39 -23.54 7.77
CA SER A 205 2.24 -24.24 9.06
C SER A 205 0.89 -23.90 9.70
N VAL A 206 0.03 -24.92 9.83
CA VAL A 206 -1.29 -24.75 10.46
C VAL A 206 -1.17 -24.64 11.98
N SER A 207 -0.14 -25.25 12.57
CA SER A 207 0.14 -25.11 14.01
C SER A 207 0.49 -23.69 14.40
N ALA A 208 1.18 -22.95 13.52
CA ALA A 208 1.49 -21.54 13.73
C ALA A 208 0.25 -20.63 13.78
N LEU A 209 -0.88 -21.05 13.20
CA LEU A 209 -2.15 -20.30 13.18
C LEU A 209 -3.20 -20.84 14.17
N SER A 210 -2.83 -21.82 15.00
CA SER A 210 -3.77 -22.47 15.93
C SER A 210 -4.08 -21.60 17.16
N GLU A 211 -3.23 -20.63 17.47
CA GLU A 211 -3.42 -19.70 18.57
C GLU A 211 -4.03 -18.36 18.10
N THR A 212 -4.77 -17.71 18.99
CA THR A 212 -5.48 -16.45 18.72
C THR A 212 -4.54 -15.30 18.33
N ALA A 213 -3.40 -15.17 19.02
CA ALA A 213 -2.47 -14.06 18.80
C ALA A 213 -1.72 -14.10 17.45
N PRO A 214 -1.15 -15.25 17.01
CA PRO A 214 -0.61 -15.36 15.65
C PRO A 214 -1.66 -15.16 14.56
N LEU A 215 -2.90 -15.64 14.79
CA LEU A 215 -4.00 -15.47 13.84
C LEU A 215 -4.37 -13.99 13.70
N TYR A 216 -4.46 -13.25 14.81
CA TYR A 216 -4.68 -11.80 14.79
C TYR A 216 -3.62 -11.08 13.93
N LEU A 217 -2.34 -11.42 14.14
CA LEU A 217 -1.25 -10.80 13.40
C LEU A 217 -1.22 -11.23 11.92
N ALA A 218 -1.55 -12.48 11.62
CA ALA A 218 -1.70 -12.95 10.25
C ALA A 218 -2.81 -12.20 9.49
N ILE A 219 -3.92 -11.89 10.16
CA ILE A 219 -5.00 -11.07 9.60
C ILE A 219 -4.52 -9.62 9.43
N GLY A 220 -3.77 -9.09 10.40
CA GLY A 220 -3.12 -7.78 10.30
C GLY A 220 -2.19 -7.67 9.08
N ILE A 221 -1.33 -8.66 8.85
CA ILE A 221 -0.46 -8.76 7.66
C ILE A 221 -1.31 -8.75 6.39
N LEU A 222 -2.41 -9.52 6.35
CA LEU A 222 -3.29 -9.55 5.18
C LEU A 222 -3.91 -8.18 4.90
N GLY A 223 -4.42 -7.51 5.94
CA GLY A 223 -5.03 -6.19 5.87
C GLY A 223 -4.06 -5.09 5.44
N ALA A 224 -2.85 -5.11 6.00
CA ALA A 224 -1.77 -4.20 5.64
C ALA A 224 -1.29 -4.43 4.20
N THR A 225 -1.25 -5.69 3.76
CA THR A 225 -0.80 -6.03 2.40
C THR A 225 -1.83 -5.59 1.35
N VAL A 226 -3.11 -5.95 1.52
CA VAL A 226 -4.13 -5.67 0.49
C VAL A 226 -4.91 -4.40 0.83
N MET A 227 -4.35 -3.25 0.47
CA MET A 227 -4.96 -1.96 0.75
C MET A 227 -6.18 -1.65 -0.15
N PRO A 228 -7.34 -1.26 0.40
CA PRO A 228 -8.55 -0.96 -0.39
C PRO A 228 -8.36 0.19 -1.38
N HIS A 229 -7.70 1.28 -0.96
CA HIS A 229 -7.50 2.46 -1.81
C HIS A 229 -6.63 2.14 -3.04
N ASN A 230 -5.70 1.18 -2.93
CA ASN A 230 -4.89 0.71 -4.05
C ASN A 230 -5.71 0.01 -5.13
N LEU A 231 -6.85 -0.58 -4.79
CA LEU A 231 -7.75 -1.18 -5.79
C LEU A 231 -8.32 -0.12 -6.72
N TYR A 232 -8.74 1.01 -6.16
CA TYR A 232 -9.22 2.16 -6.93
C TYR A 232 -8.08 2.81 -7.71
N LEU A 233 -6.95 3.07 -7.04
CA LEU A 233 -5.76 3.65 -7.64
C LEU A 233 -5.34 2.90 -8.90
N HIS A 234 -5.16 1.58 -8.80
CA HIS A 234 -4.63 0.78 -9.91
C HIS A 234 -5.58 0.74 -11.11
N THR A 235 -6.90 0.67 -10.88
CA THR A 235 -7.89 0.71 -11.98
C THR A 235 -7.86 2.02 -12.76
N SER A 236 -7.43 3.11 -12.13
CA SER A 236 -7.31 4.42 -12.77
C SER A 236 -5.94 4.65 -13.39
N ILE A 237 -4.86 4.33 -12.67
CA ILE A 237 -3.49 4.59 -13.10
C ILE A 237 -3.09 3.80 -14.34
N VAL A 238 -3.64 2.60 -14.52
CA VAL A 238 -3.39 1.79 -15.72
C VAL A 238 -3.90 2.47 -17.00
N GLN A 239 -4.85 3.41 -16.88
CA GLN A 239 -5.40 4.18 -18.00
C GLN A 239 -4.47 5.32 -18.45
N THR A 240 -3.40 5.62 -17.70
CA THR A 240 -2.39 6.59 -18.15
C THR A 240 -1.65 6.14 -19.42
N ARG A 241 -1.62 4.83 -19.66
CA ARG A 241 -1.04 4.24 -20.87
C ARG A 241 -2.07 4.26 -21.98
N LEU A 242 -1.74 4.91 -23.10
CA LEU A 242 -2.59 4.92 -24.27
C LEU A 242 -2.57 3.53 -24.91
N VAL A 243 -3.70 2.85 -24.86
CA VAL A 243 -3.91 1.55 -25.49
C VAL A 243 -4.77 1.77 -26.73
N GLY A 244 -4.38 1.19 -27.86
CA GLY A 244 -5.21 1.19 -29.07
C GLY A 244 -6.61 0.64 -28.78
N ASN A 245 -7.63 1.12 -29.50
CA ASN A 245 -9.01 0.71 -29.27
C ASN A 245 -9.31 -0.72 -29.71
N ASP A 246 -8.39 -1.35 -30.44
CA ASP A 246 -8.52 -2.68 -31.00
C ASP A 246 -8.34 -3.76 -29.91
N LEU A 247 -9.05 -4.89 -30.07
CA LEU A 247 -8.98 -6.01 -29.14
C LEU A 247 -7.54 -6.56 -28.97
N ALA A 248 -6.76 -6.60 -30.04
CA ALA A 248 -5.36 -7.04 -29.99
C ALA A 248 -4.50 -6.13 -29.12
N SER A 249 -4.65 -4.81 -29.28
CA SER A 249 -3.96 -3.77 -28.50
C SER A 249 -4.32 -3.87 -27.02
N ARG A 250 -5.60 -4.07 -26.68
CA ARG A 250 -6.06 -4.29 -25.30
C ARG A 250 -5.54 -5.58 -24.68
N ARG A 251 -5.53 -6.70 -25.43
CA ARG A 251 -4.95 -7.98 -24.97
C ARG A 251 -3.46 -7.88 -24.70
N ASP A 252 -2.75 -7.07 -25.48
CA ASP A 252 -1.34 -6.83 -25.23
C ASP A 252 -1.12 -5.94 -24.00
N ALA A 253 -1.88 -4.85 -23.85
CA ALA A 253 -1.81 -3.99 -22.67
C ALA A 253 -2.11 -4.76 -21.37
N VAL A 254 -3.09 -5.67 -21.36
CA VAL A 254 -3.37 -6.55 -20.20
C VAL A 254 -2.17 -7.46 -19.89
N ARG A 255 -1.47 -7.96 -20.92
CA ARG A 255 -0.25 -8.77 -20.72
C ARG A 255 0.89 -7.93 -20.13
N LEU A 256 1.15 -6.74 -20.68
CA LEU A 256 2.17 -5.83 -20.16
C LEU A 256 1.86 -5.39 -18.72
N ALA A 257 0.61 -5.03 -18.43
CA ALA A 257 0.17 -4.66 -17.10
C ALA A 257 0.31 -5.80 -16.09
N ARG A 258 0.06 -7.05 -16.51
CA ARG A 258 0.28 -8.21 -15.67
C ARG A 258 1.77 -8.36 -15.31
N PHE A 259 2.68 -8.24 -16.26
CA PHE A 259 4.13 -8.35 -15.98
C PHE A 259 4.61 -7.21 -15.07
N ASP A 260 4.16 -5.98 -15.33
CA ASP A 260 4.46 -4.82 -14.48
C ASP A 260 3.94 -5.02 -13.05
N THR A 261 2.66 -5.38 -12.91
CA THR A 261 2.02 -5.63 -11.60
C THR A 261 2.74 -6.73 -10.82
N ILE A 262 2.99 -7.88 -11.44
CA ILE A 262 3.63 -9.03 -10.76
C ILE A 262 5.08 -8.67 -10.40
N GLY A 263 5.83 -8.05 -11.31
CA GLY A 263 7.23 -7.66 -11.05
C GLY A 263 7.35 -6.66 -9.91
N SER A 264 6.52 -5.61 -9.92
CA SER A 264 6.54 -4.58 -8.87
C SER A 264 6.07 -5.11 -7.52
N LEU A 265 5.01 -5.93 -7.47
CA LEU A 265 4.56 -6.52 -6.21
C LEU A 265 5.48 -7.63 -5.72
N ALA A 266 6.24 -8.30 -6.60
CA ALA A 266 7.27 -9.24 -6.17
C ALA A 266 8.41 -8.51 -5.46
N LEU A 267 8.76 -7.30 -5.92
CA LEU A 267 9.70 -6.45 -5.19
C LEU A 267 9.15 -6.05 -3.81
N ALA A 268 7.86 -5.69 -3.71
CA ALA A 268 7.22 -5.45 -2.41
C ALA A 268 7.23 -6.66 -1.48
N LEU A 269 6.95 -7.85 -2.00
CA LEU A 269 7.07 -9.10 -1.25
C LEU A 269 8.49 -9.30 -0.71
N LEU A 270 9.53 -9.04 -1.52
CA LEU A 270 10.91 -9.17 -1.06
C LEU A 270 11.23 -8.19 0.07
N VAL A 271 10.75 -6.95 -0.01
CA VAL A 271 10.91 -5.95 1.06
C VAL A 271 10.17 -6.39 2.33
N ASN A 272 8.91 -6.82 2.23
CA ASN A 272 8.14 -7.27 3.40
C ASN A 272 8.74 -8.52 4.05
N ALA A 273 9.22 -9.47 3.23
CA ALA A 273 9.97 -10.62 3.73
C ALA A 273 11.28 -10.19 4.41
N ALA A 274 12.01 -9.23 3.84
CA ALA A 274 13.25 -8.70 4.42
C ALA A 274 13.02 -8.07 5.79
N ILE A 275 11.96 -7.27 5.95
CA ILE A 275 11.58 -6.65 7.23
C ILE A 275 11.32 -7.72 8.29
N LEU A 276 10.51 -8.74 7.97
CA LEU A 276 10.20 -9.81 8.90
C LEU A 276 11.46 -10.64 9.24
N ILE A 277 12.28 -10.98 8.24
CA ILE A 277 13.53 -11.72 8.45
C ILE A 277 14.49 -10.94 9.34
N LEU A 278 14.63 -9.64 9.12
CA LEU A 278 15.45 -8.75 9.92
C LEU A 278 14.94 -8.75 11.37
N ALA A 279 13.65 -8.54 11.59
CA ALA A 279 13.07 -8.52 12.94
C ALA A 279 13.22 -9.87 13.66
N ALA A 280 13.04 -10.99 12.94
CA ALA A 280 13.24 -12.33 13.50
C ALA A 280 14.71 -12.63 13.82
N ALA A 281 15.65 -12.20 12.96
CA ALA A 281 17.07 -12.39 13.20
C ALA A 281 17.58 -11.49 14.34
N ALA A 282 17.13 -10.25 14.40
CA ALA A 282 17.58 -9.26 15.37
C ALA A 282 16.94 -9.46 16.74
N PHE A 283 15.63 -9.72 16.84
CA PHE A 283 14.89 -9.68 18.11
C PHE A 283 14.50 -11.05 18.64
N HIS A 284 13.98 -11.92 17.79
CA HIS A 284 13.50 -13.24 18.22
C HIS A 284 14.66 -14.14 18.68
N GLN A 285 15.76 -14.15 17.95
CA GLN A 285 16.94 -14.97 18.29
C GLN A 285 17.74 -14.41 19.47
N SER A 286 17.65 -13.11 19.73
CA SER A 286 18.33 -12.47 20.86
C SER A 286 17.51 -12.49 22.16
N GLY A 287 16.32 -13.12 22.15
CA GLY A 287 15.46 -13.28 23.32
C GLY A 287 14.58 -12.05 23.63
N HIS A 288 14.55 -11.04 22.77
CA HIS A 288 13.69 -9.86 22.89
C HIS A 288 12.33 -10.14 22.24
N THR A 289 11.51 -10.98 22.89
CA THR A 289 10.21 -11.42 22.39
C THR A 289 9.03 -10.56 22.86
N ASP A 290 9.26 -9.59 23.74
CA ASP A 290 8.24 -8.63 24.17
C ASP A 290 7.87 -7.69 23.02
N VAL A 291 6.73 -6.98 23.12
CA VAL A 291 6.16 -6.16 22.05
C VAL A 291 7.17 -5.13 21.52
N VAL A 292 7.86 -5.45 20.42
CA VAL A 292 8.88 -4.60 19.80
C VAL A 292 8.20 -3.56 18.94
N GLU A 293 8.32 -2.28 19.31
CA GLU A 293 7.91 -1.16 18.48
C GLU A 293 8.96 -0.85 17.40
N ILE A 294 8.58 -0.08 16.38
CA ILE A 294 9.50 0.36 15.32
C ILE A 294 10.69 1.15 15.92
N GLN A 295 10.48 1.84 17.05
CA GLN A 295 11.52 2.55 17.80
C GLN A 295 12.57 1.59 18.38
N ASP A 296 12.10 0.52 19.00
CA ASP A 296 12.96 -0.52 19.57
C ASP A 296 13.79 -1.16 18.47
N ALA A 297 13.18 -1.39 17.29
CA ALA A 297 13.91 -1.92 16.15
C ALA A 297 15.07 -1.02 15.74
N TYR A 298 14.87 0.30 15.68
CA TYR A 298 15.96 1.25 15.39
C TYR A 298 17.07 1.19 16.44
N HIS A 299 16.75 1.25 17.74
CA HIS A 299 17.77 1.30 18.78
C HIS A 299 18.52 -0.01 18.99
N LEU A 300 17.86 -1.14 18.76
CA LEU A 300 18.44 -2.47 18.97
C LEU A 300 19.27 -2.94 17.75
N LEU A 301 19.07 -2.36 16.57
CA LEU A 301 19.91 -2.64 15.40
C LEU A 301 21.36 -2.15 15.58
N ASP A 302 21.56 -1.01 16.25
CA ASP A 302 22.89 -0.43 16.50
C ASP A 302 23.90 -1.40 17.14
N PRO A 303 23.62 -2.02 18.31
CA PRO A 303 24.55 -2.92 18.97
C PRO A 303 24.66 -4.30 18.30
N LEU A 304 23.60 -4.78 17.65
CA LEU A 304 23.58 -6.12 17.02
C LEU A 304 24.33 -6.16 15.70
N VAL A 305 24.30 -5.05 14.95
CA VAL A 305 24.88 -4.95 13.61
C VAL A 305 26.22 -4.18 13.64
N GLY A 306 26.60 -3.63 14.79
CA GLY A 306 27.93 -3.09 15.06
C GLY A 306 28.17 -1.67 14.54
N GLY A 307 27.13 -0.85 14.39
CA GLY A 307 27.32 0.58 14.09
C GLY A 307 26.04 1.37 13.78
N ALA A 308 26.11 2.68 14.08
CA ALA A 308 25.09 3.71 13.81
C ALA A 308 24.55 3.73 12.36
N PHE A 309 25.29 3.12 11.43
CA PHE A 309 24.94 3.06 10.02
C PHE A 309 23.65 2.27 9.76
N ALA A 310 23.42 1.15 10.46
CA ALA A 310 22.24 0.32 10.23
C ALA A 310 20.95 1.03 10.65
N SER A 311 20.96 1.68 11.80
CA SER A 311 19.80 2.44 12.30
C SER A 311 19.50 3.64 11.40
N ILE A 312 20.52 4.37 10.94
CA ILE A 312 20.33 5.46 9.97
C ILE A 312 19.69 4.94 8.67
N LEU A 313 20.13 3.80 8.13
CA LEU A 313 19.52 3.19 6.94
C LEU A 313 18.04 2.86 7.17
N PHE A 314 17.72 2.28 8.32
CA PHE A 314 16.35 1.95 8.72
C PHE A 314 15.48 3.21 8.80
N GLY A 315 15.96 4.26 9.46
CA GLY A 315 15.26 5.55 9.57
C GLY A 315 15.07 6.24 8.22
N VAL A 316 16.07 6.19 7.33
CA VAL A 316 15.97 6.71 5.95
C VAL A 316 14.95 5.93 5.13
N ALA A 317 14.94 4.61 5.25
CA ALA A 317 13.96 3.77 4.57
C ALA A 317 12.53 4.01 5.10
N LEU A 318 12.36 4.20 6.41
CA LEU A 318 11.07 4.53 7.02
C LEU A 318 10.55 5.89 6.53
N LEU A 319 11.44 6.89 6.45
CA LEU A 319 11.09 8.20 5.88
C LEU A 319 10.71 8.08 4.39
N ALA A 320 11.49 7.33 3.60
CA ALA A 320 11.22 7.11 2.18
C ALA A 320 9.87 6.41 1.97
N SER A 321 9.55 5.41 2.81
CA SER A 321 8.27 4.70 2.82
C SER A 321 7.11 5.66 3.07
N GLY A 322 7.15 6.44 4.16
CA GLY A 322 6.07 7.38 4.47
C GLY A 322 5.88 8.49 3.41
N GLN A 323 6.97 9.00 2.82
CA GLN A 323 6.88 9.96 1.70
C GLN A 323 6.30 9.36 0.42
N SER A 324 6.56 8.08 0.16
CA SER A 324 6.07 7.41 -1.04
C SER A 324 4.56 7.20 -1.00
N SER A 325 4.01 6.78 0.14
CA SER A 325 2.57 6.54 0.32
C SER A 325 1.74 7.84 0.25
N THR A 326 2.34 8.97 0.62
CA THR A 326 1.74 10.31 0.48
C THR A 326 1.30 10.64 -0.95
N PHE A 327 2.11 10.25 -1.94
CA PHE A 327 1.77 10.45 -3.33
C PHE A 327 0.61 9.56 -3.77
N THR A 328 0.63 8.28 -3.38
CA THR A 328 -0.42 7.32 -3.75
C THR A 328 -1.75 7.65 -3.09
N GLY A 329 -1.76 8.04 -1.81
CA GLY A 329 -2.97 8.43 -1.08
C GLY A 329 -3.67 9.64 -1.72
N THR A 330 -2.90 10.64 -2.17
CA THR A 330 -3.45 11.82 -2.85
C THR A 330 -4.11 11.47 -4.18
N ILE A 331 -3.48 10.59 -4.98
CA ILE A 331 -4.03 10.13 -6.28
C ILE A 331 -5.25 9.24 -6.05
N ALA A 332 -5.12 8.24 -5.17
CA ALA A 332 -6.17 7.27 -4.88
C ALA A 332 -7.43 7.96 -4.37
N GLY A 333 -7.24 8.95 -3.49
CA GLY A 333 -8.32 9.80 -3.09
C GLY A 333 -8.97 10.51 -4.27
N GLN A 334 -8.19 11.16 -5.14
CA GLN A 334 -8.75 11.88 -6.28
C GLN A 334 -9.59 10.97 -7.16
N VAL A 335 -9.11 9.73 -7.41
CA VAL A 335 -9.88 8.68 -8.10
C VAL A 335 -11.21 8.41 -7.38
N ILE A 336 -11.19 8.19 -6.07
CA ILE A 336 -12.37 7.86 -5.27
C ILE A 336 -13.40 9.01 -5.32
N MET A 337 -12.95 10.25 -5.14
CA MET A 337 -13.84 11.41 -5.09
C MET A 337 -14.40 11.79 -6.47
N GLU A 338 -13.57 11.76 -7.52
CA GLU A 338 -14.04 11.96 -8.89
C GLU A 338 -14.97 10.83 -9.33
N GLY A 339 -14.64 9.58 -8.98
CA GLY A 339 -15.43 8.41 -9.36
C GLY A 339 -16.78 8.34 -8.64
N TYR A 340 -16.81 8.50 -7.31
CA TYR A 340 -18.04 8.37 -6.52
C TYR A 340 -18.89 9.64 -6.45
N LEU A 341 -18.28 10.82 -6.42
CA LEU A 341 -19.01 12.09 -6.22
C LEU A 341 -19.04 12.99 -7.46
N ASN A 342 -18.27 12.68 -8.52
CA ASN A 342 -18.01 13.60 -9.63
C ASN A 342 -17.52 14.98 -9.16
N LEU A 343 -16.85 15.03 -8.00
CA LEU A 343 -16.32 16.26 -7.42
C LEU A 343 -14.85 16.40 -7.77
N LYS A 344 -14.43 17.55 -8.30
CA LYS A 344 -13.03 17.89 -8.58
C LYS A 344 -12.57 19.01 -7.67
N ILE A 345 -11.74 18.69 -6.68
CA ILE A 345 -11.10 19.68 -5.81
C ILE A 345 -9.60 19.73 -6.12
N PRO A 346 -8.94 20.89 -5.95
CA PRO A 346 -7.49 21.01 -6.07
C PRO A 346 -6.75 20.03 -5.14
N CYS A 347 -5.67 19.44 -5.63
CA CYS A 347 -4.93 18.40 -4.90
C CYS A 347 -4.35 18.92 -3.56
N TRP A 348 -3.98 20.20 -3.49
CA TRP A 348 -3.51 20.80 -2.23
C TRP A 348 -4.62 20.91 -1.18
N GLN A 349 -5.86 21.25 -1.60
CA GLN A 349 -7.00 21.33 -0.69
C GLN A 349 -7.35 19.95 -0.18
N ARG A 350 -7.40 18.97 -1.09
CA ARG A 350 -7.61 17.57 -0.74
C ARG A 350 -6.61 17.13 0.31
N ARG A 351 -5.32 17.31 0.01
CA ARG A 351 -4.25 16.86 0.90
C ARG A 351 -4.35 17.53 2.25
N LEU A 352 -4.61 18.84 2.31
CA LEU A 352 -4.77 19.56 3.57
C LEU A 352 -5.92 18.99 4.40
N ILE A 353 -7.05 18.66 3.76
CA ILE A 353 -8.22 18.08 4.45
C ILE A 353 -7.88 16.68 4.97
N THR A 354 -7.40 15.76 4.13
CA THR A 354 -7.07 14.39 4.55
C THR A 354 -5.98 14.39 5.62
N ARG A 355 -4.96 15.25 5.44
CA ARG A 355 -3.86 15.39 6.38
C ARG A 355 -4.30 16.01 7.69
N GLY A 356 -5.21 16.99 7.68
CA GLY A 356 -5.82 17.51 8.91
C GLY A 356 -6.59 16.42 9.67
N LEU A 357 -7.38 15.62 8.96
CA LEU A 357 -8.14 14.50 9.55
C LEU A 357 -7.25 13.37 10.08
N ALA A 358 -6.02 13.21 9.57
CA ALA A 358 -5.04 12.25 10.07
C ALA A 358 -4.15 12.84 11.20
N LEU A 359 -3.71 14.09 11.09
CA LEU A 359 -2.83 14.75 12.07
C LEU A 359 -3.51 14.94 13.42
N ILE A 360 -4.79 15.32 13.43
CA ILE A 360 -5.53 15.56 14.68
C ILE A 360 -5.57 14.32 15.57
N PRO A 361 -6.05 13.14 15.11
CA PRO A 361 -6.03 11.93 15.92
C PRO A 361 -4.61 11.44 16.25
N ALA A 362 -3.65 11.59 15.32
CA ALA A 362 -2.24 11.27 15.60
C ALA A 362 -1.68 12.09 16.77
N PHE A 363 -1.88 13.42 16.71
CA PHE A 363 -1.38 14.35 17.70
C PHE A 363 -2.03 14.11 19.06
N ILE A 364 -3.35 13.96 19.11
CA ILE A 364 -4.09 13.68 20.36
C ILE A 364 -3.63 12.34 20.96
N GLY A 365 -3.50 11.29 20.14
CA GLY A 365 -3.08 9.98 20.61
C GLY A 365 -1.68 10.00 21.22
N VAL A 366 -0.70 10.60 20.52
CA VAL A 366 0.67 10.73 21.03
C VAL A 366 0.74 11.66 22.25
N TRP A 367 -0.03 12.74 22.28
CA TRP A 367 -0.05 13.65 23.43
C TRP A 367 -0.62 13.00 24.70
N LEU A 368 -1.64 12.15 24.57
CA LEU A 368 -2.28 11.47 25.70
C LEU A 368 -1.51 10.22 26.16
N MET A 369 -0.99 9.42 25.22
CA MET A 369 -0.49 8.07 25.47
C MET A 369 1.04 7.95 25.33
N GLY A 370 1.74 9.03 24.94
CA GLY A 370 3.19 9.04 24.78
C GLY A 370 3.67 8.27 23.55
N GLU A 371 4.91 7.79 23.61
CA GLU A 371 5.60 7.15 22.47
C GLU A 371 4.96 5.81 22.08
N GLY A 372 4.51 5.02 23.06
CA GLY A 372 3.83 3.73 22.81
C GLY A 372 2.43 3.83 22.19
N ALA A 373 1.96 5.05 21.89
CA ALA A 373 0.77 5.28 21.08
C ALA A 373 1.01 4.92 19.61
N VAL A 374 2.24 5.10 19.12
CA VAL A 374 2.57 5.00 17.69
C VAL A 374 2.30 3.59 17.16
N GLY A 375 2.85 2.56 17.83
CA GLY A 375 2.63 1.16 17.44
C GLY A 375 1.16 0.78 17.44
N LYS A 376 0.42 1.13 18.50
CA LYS A 376 -1.02 0.82 18.64
C LYS A 376 -1.86 1.49 17.56
N LEU A 377 -1.62 2.79 17.30
CA LEU A 377 -2.34 3.54 16.27
C LEU A 377 -2.01 3.03 14.86
N LEU A 378 -0.76 2.62 14.62
CA LEU A 378 -0.36 1.97 13.37
C LEU A 378 -1.13 0.66 13.16
N VAL A 379 -1.13 -0.25 14.14
CA VAL A 379 -1.88 -1.52 14.02
C VAL A 379 -3.38 -1.27 13.86
N LEU A 380 -3.95 -0.36 14.65
CA LEU A 380 -5.37 0.02 14.56
C LEU A 380 -5.73 0.54 13.17
N SER A 381 -4.87 1.35 12.56
CA SER A 381 -5.10 1.83 11.19
C SER A 381 -5.20 0.67 10.20
N GLN A 382 -4.33 -0.33 10.31
CA GLN A 382 -4.34 -1.51 9.43
C GLN A 382 -5.58 -2.38 9.63
N VAL A 383 -6.06 -2.49 10.86
CA VAL A 383 -7.35 -3.13 11.17
C VAL A 383 -8.48 -2.42 10.42
N VAL A 384 -8.55 -1.09 10.48
CA VAL A 384 -9.58 -0.31 9.76
C VAL A 384 -9.51 -0.56 8.25
N LEU A 385 -8.30 -0.61 7.68
CA LEU A 385 -8.11 -0.96 6.25
C LEU A 385 -8.63 -2.37 5.94
N SER A 386 -8.30 -3.36 6.78
CA SER A 386 -8.73 -4.74 6.62
C SER A 386 -10.25 -4.85 6.60
N LEU A 387 -10.94 -4.19 7.55
CA LEU A 387 -12.39 -4.19 7.66
C LEU A 387 -13.09 -3.63 6.43
N GLN A 388 -12.44 -2.69 5.75
CA GLN A 388 -12.98 -2.08 4.55
C GLN A 388 -12.77 -2.93 3.29
N LEU A 389 -11.71 -3.73 3.24
CA LEU A 389 -11.30 -4.47 2.05
C LEU A 389 -12.44 -5.28 1.38
N PRO A 390 -13.31 -6.02 2.12
CA PRO A 390 -14.44 -6.71 1.52
C PRO A 390 -15.37 -5.80 0.70
N PHE A 391 -15.58 -4.56 1.13
CA PHE A 391 -16.48 -3.61 0.47
C PHE A 391 -15.93 -3.09 -0.86
N ALA A 392 -14.60 -3.06 -1.02
CA ALA A 392 -13.96 -2.71 -2.29
C ALA A 392 -13.75 -3.96 -3.18
N LEU A 393 -13.47 -5.11 -2.57
CA LEU A 393 -13.21 -6.36 -3.26
C LEU A 393 -14.48 -6.96 -3.89
N TYR A 394 -15.62 -6.88 -3.20
CA TYR A 394 -16.90 -7.42 -3.71
C TYR A 394 -17.31 -6.78 -5.05
N PRO A 395 -17.38 -5.44 -5.19
CA PRO A 395 -17.68 -4.81 -6.47
C PRO A 395 -16.66 -5.17 -7.55
N LEU A 396 -15.36 -5.20 -7.21
CA LEU A 396 -14.30 -5.56 -8.15
C LEU A 396 -14.52 -6.96 -8.74
N ILE A 397 -14.79 -7.97 -7.90
CA ILE A 397 -15.01 -9.35 -8.35
C ILE A 397 -16.29 -9.44 -9.19
N ARG A 398 -17.36 -8.76 -8.76
CA ARG A 398 -18.63 -8.76 -9.49
C ARG A 398 -18.49 -8.13 -10.87
N LEU A 399 -17.86 -6.96 -10.97
CA LEU A 399 -17.68 -6.21 -12.22
C LEU A 399 -16.74 -6.94 -13.18
N THR A 400 -15.62 -7.50 -12.68
CA THR A 400 -14.70 -8.29 -13.51
C THR A 400 -15.26 -9.64 -13.96
N SER A 401 -16.38 -10.06 -13.37
CA SER A 401 -17.11 -11.28 -13.75
C SER A 401 -18.35 -10.99 -14.62
N ASP A 402 -18.65 -9.73 -14.93
CA ASP A 402 -19.78 -9.36 -15.80
C ASP A 402 -19.34 -9.40 -17.28
N GLU A 403 -19.85 -10.37 -18.03
CA GLU A 403 -19.57 -10.54 -19.46
C GLU A 403 -19.98 -9.32 -20.30
N ARG A 404 -21.05 -8.62 -19.91
CA ARG A 404 -21.51 -7.42 -20.64
C ARG A 404 -20.55 -6.25 -20.48
N LEU A 405 -19.85 -6.18 -19.35
CA LEU A 405 -18.89 -5.13 -19.05
C LEU A 405 -17.50 -5.46 -19.61
N MET A 406 -17.04 -6.69 -19.39
CA MET A 406 -15.67 -7.09 -19.68
C MET A 406 -15.48 -7.64 -21.10
N GLY A 407 -16.56 -8.08 -21.76
CA GLY A 407 -16.49 -8.77 -23.04
C GLY A 407 -15.51 -9.95 -22.97
N GLU A 408 -14.56 -9.99 -23.90
CA GLU A 408 -13.54 -11.04 -23.97
C GLU A 408 -12.55 -11.07 -22.78
N PHE A 409 -12.51 -10.01 -21.96
CA PHE A 409 -11.59 -9.90 -20.81
C PHE A 409 -12.19 -10.41 -19.50
N VAL A 410 -13.39 -11.01 -19.55
CA VAL A 410 -14.08 -11.57 -18.39
C VAL A 410 -13.22 -12.61 -17.65
N ASN A 411 -13.40 -12.70 -16.34
CA ASN A 411 -12.75 -13.72 -15.53
C ASN A 411 -13.07 -15.13 -16.02
N ARG A 412 -12.02 -15.94 -16.26
CA ARG A 412 -12.16 -17.38 -16.41
C ARG A 412 -12.62 -18.00 -15.08
N TRP A 413 -13.21 -19.19 -15.14
CA TRP A 413 -13.79 -19.84 -13.96
C TRP A 413 -12.79 -20.05 -12.81
N TYR A 414 -11.53 -20.41 -13.11
CA TYR A 414 -10.47 -20.56 -12.10
C TYR A 414 -10.15 -19.23 -11.40
N THR A 415 -9.99 -18.14 -12.17
CA THR A 415 -9.75 -16.79 -11.63
C THR A 415 -10.94 -16.29 -10.82
N LYS A 416 -12.16 -16.59 -11.25
CA LYS A 416 -13.39 -16.26 -10.52
C LYS A 416 -13.46 -17.03 -9.20
N GLY A 417 -13.17 -18.33 -9.23
CA GLY A 417 -13.12 -19.19 -8.04
C GLY A 417 -12.07 -18.71 -7.04
N LEU A 418 -10.85 -18.42 -7.50
CA LEU A 418 -9.79 -17.86 -6.66
C LEU A 418 -10.20 -16.52 -6.04
N ALA A 419 -10.77 -15.61 -6.83
CA ALA A 419 -11.17 -14.30 -6.32
C ALA A 419 -12.27 -14.39 -5.26
N TRP A 420 -13.27 -15.25 -5.47
CA TRP A 420 -14.31 -15.50 -4.45
C TRP A 420 -13.77 -16.21 -3.22
N LEU A 421 -12.82 -17.14 -3.37
CA LEU A 421 -12.15 -17.78 -2.24
C LEU A 421 -11.40 -16.74 -1.40
N LEU A 422 -10.63 -15.85 -2.05
CA LEU A 422 -9.95 -14.74 -1.36
C LEU A 422 -10.97 -13.83 -0.66
N PHE A 423 -12.07 -13.47 -1.32
CA PHE A 423 -13.12 -12.67 -0.70
C PHE A 423 -13.72 -13.32 0.55
N VAL A 424 -14.05 -14.62 0.49
CA VAL A 424 -14.59 -15.34 1.63
C VAL A 424 -13.55 -15.43 2.75
N ALA A 425 -12.32 -15.83 2.45
CA ALA A 425 -11.24 -15.93 3.45
C ALA A 425 -10.99 -14.59 4.17
N ILE A 426 -10.89 -13.50 3.42
CA ILE A 426 -10.67 -12.15 3.95
C ILE A 426 -11.88 -11.67 4.76
N SER A 427 -13.10 -11.95 4.29
CA SER A 427 -14.31 -11.54 5.00
C SER A 427 -14.47 -12.30 6.31
N THR A 428 -14.21 -13.62 6.31
CA THR A 428 -14.26 -14.45 7.52
C THR A 428 -13.19 -14.01 8.53
N ALA A 429 -11.96 -13.76 8.08
CA ALA A 429 -10.90 -13.21 8.91
C ALA A 429 -11.31 -11.89 9.57
N ASN A 430 -11.90 -10.96 8.80
CA ASN A 430 -12.37 -9.68 9.34
C ASN A 430 -13.53 -9.85 10.33
N ILE A 431 -14.50 -10.72 10.05
CA ILE A 431 -15.61 -10.97 10.98
C ILE A 431 -15.08 -11.53 12.31
N TRP A 432 -14.12 -12.46 12.24
CA TRP A 432 -13.47 -13.01 13.43
C TRP A 432 -12.71 -11.93 14.22
N LEU A 433 -11.97 -11.06 13.53
CA LEU A 433 -11.26 -9.94 14.15
C LEU A 433 -12.22 -8.98 14.88
N ILE A 434 -13.35 -8.63 14.24
CA ILE A 434 -14.39 -7.82 14.87
C ILE A 434 -14.93 -8.52 16.12
N ALA A 435 -15.25 -9.81 16.03
CA ALA A 435 -15.78 -10.58 17.14
C ALA A 435 -14.81 -10.59 18.33
N GLN A 436 -13.50 -10.67 18.07
CA GLN A 436 -12.49 -10.62 19.10
C GLN A 436 -12.42 -9.24 19.77
N ILE A 437 -12.44 -8.15 19.00
CA ILE A 437 -12.44 -6.77 19.51
C ILE A 437 -13.64 -6.49 20.43
N PHE A 438 -14.80 -7.10 20.16
CA PHE A 438 -15.98 -6.96 21.01
C PHE A 438 -16.03 -7.95 22.19
N SER A 439 -15.11 -8.93 22.22
CA SER A 439 -15.03 -9.93 23.31
C SER A 439 -14.00 -9.58 24.39
N GLU A 440 -13.07 -8.67 24.08
CA GLU A 440 -12.21 -7.97 25.05
C GLU A 440 -12.93 -6.75 25.62
#